data_AF-A0A382D167-F1
#
_entry.id   AF-A0A382D167-F1
#
_cell.length_a   1.000
_cell.length_b   1.000
_cell.length_c   1.000
_cell.angle_alpha   90.00
_cell.angle_beta   90.00
_cell.angle_gamma   90.00
#
_symmetry.space_group_name_H-M   'P 1'
#
loop_
_entity.id
_entity.type
_entity.pdbx_description
1 polymer ?
#
loop_
_entity_poly.entity_id
_entity_poly.type
_entity_poly.pdbx_seq_one_letter_code
_entity_poly.pdbx_strand_id
1 'polypeptide(L)'
;MNNQKNSEITLVVDLDGTLIQHDMLFESFWSVASKNPFLAFRLILGLRYGVSYFKERLAQSYTFDPAKLSYNQLVLEKIKEWRKEN
;
A
#
# COMPACT_ATOMS: atom_id res chain seq x y z
N MET A 1 21.35 12.71 -38.37
CA MET A 1 19.93 12.77 -37.97
C MET A 1 19.86 12.42 -36.50
N ASN A 2 19.73 13.44 -35.64
CA ASN A 2 19.85 13.32 -34.20
C ASN A 2 18.50 12.86 -33.61
N ASN A 3 18.41 11.57 -33.29
CA ASN A 3 17.25 11.02 -32.59
C ASN A 3 17.52 11.08 -31.07
N GLN A 4 17.50 12.28 -30.50
CA GLN A 4 17.42 12.44 -29.05
C GLN A 4 16.02 11.98 -28.63
N LYS A 5 15.89 10.72 -28.21
CA LYS A 5 14.77 10.30 -27.37
C LYS A 5 14.79 11.23 -26.15
N ASN A 6 13.85 12.16 -26.07
CA ASN A 6 13.46 12.72 -24.79
C ASN A 6 13.07 11.52 -23.92
N SER A 7 13.96 11.11 -23.04
CA SER A 7 13.63 10.16 -22.00
C SER A 7 12.65 10.88 -21.09
N GLU A 8 11.35 10.69 -21.32
CA GLU A 8 10.31 11.12 -20.40
C GLU A 8 10.68 10.56 -19.03
N ILE A 9 11.17 11.45 -18.17
CA ILE A 9 11.55 11.10 -16.81
C ILE A 9 10.25 10.64 -16.15
N THR A 10 10.28 9.52 -15.43
CA THR A 10 9.12 8.97 -14.72
C THR A 10 9.40 9.02 -13.23
N LEU A 11 8.51 9.65 -12.47
CA LEU A 11 8.56 9.63 -11.01
C LEU A 11 7.96 8.32 -10.48
N VAL A 12 8.80 7.48 -9.87
CA VAL A 12 8.37 6.29 -9.13
C VAL A 12 8.26 6.67 -7.65
N VAL A 13 7.08 6.46 -7.06
CA VAL A 13 6.83 6.71 -5.64
C VAL A 13 6.43 5.40 -4.98
N ASP A 14 7.14 5.04 -3.93
CA ASP A 14 6.80 3.89 -3.09
C ASP A 14 5.46 4.13 -2.36
N LEU A 15 4.71 3.06 -2.09
CA LEU A 15 3.34 3.15 -1.60
C LEU A 15 3.27 3.16 -0.08
N ASP A 16 3.60 2.03 0.55
CA ASP A 16 3.42 1.80 1.98
C ASP A 16 4.61 2.37 2.77
N GLY A 17 4.34 3.19 3.79
CA GLY A 17 5.38 3.87 4.55
C GLY A 17 6.03 5.05 3.82
N THR A 18 5.61 5.33 2.57
CA THR A 18 6.04 6.49 1.78
C THR A 18 4.85 7.39 1.44
N LEU A 19 4.01 6.98 0.47
CA LEU A 19 2.82 7.75 0.09
C LEU A 19 1.70 7.61 1.13
N ILE A 20 1.48 6.41 1.64
CA ILE A 20 0.58 6.12 2.77
C ILE A 20 1.44 6.03 4.02
N GLN A 21 1.01 6.67 5.11
CA GLN A 21 1.77 6.74 6.36
C GLN A 21 1.81 5.40 7.11
N HIS A 22 0.80 4.56 6.92
CA HIS A 22 0.64 3.29 7.64
C HIS A 22 0.99 2.09 6.76
N ASP A 23 1.45 1.02 7.42
CA ASP A 23 1.61 -0.28 6.78
C ASP A 23 0.24 -0.94 6.62
N MET A 24 -0.15 -1.14 5.36
CA MET A 24 -1.44 -1.71 4.98
C MET A 24 -1.63 -3.12 5.53
N LEU A 25 -0.56 -3.88 5.80
CA LEU A 25 -0.65 -5.21 6.42
C LEU A 25 -1.19 -5.12 7.85
N PHE A 26 -0.66 -4.19 8.64
CA PHE A 26 -1.06 -4.02 10.04
C PHE A 26 -2.49 -3.48 10.15
N GLU A 27 -2.83 -2.48 9.34
CA GLU A 27 -4.18 -1.93 9.25
C GLU A 27 -5.20 -3.00 8.88
N SER A 28 -4.90 -3.78 7.82
CA SER A 28 -5.76 -4.87 7.37
C SER A 28 -5.94 -5.93 8.46
N PHE A 29 -4.85 -6.32 9.12
CA PHE A 29 -4.88 -7.33 10.17
C PHE A 29 -5.71 -6.87 11.38
N TRP A 30 -5.50 -5.62 11.84
CA TRP A 30 -6.24 -5.09 12.98
C TRP A 30 -7.72 -4.88 12.69
N SER A 31 -8.07 -4.50 11.47
CA SER A 31 -9.46 -4.42 11.03
C SER A 31 -10.15 -5.79 11.07
N VAL A 32 -9.46 -6.85 10.64
CA VAL A 32 -9.98 -8.22 10.73
C VAL A 32 -10.05 -8.67 12.20
N ALA A 33 -9.01 -8.42 13.00
CA ALA A 33 -8.93 -8.84 14.39
C ALA A 33 -10.00 -8.18 15.28
N SER A 34 -10.27 -6.89 15.08
CA SER A 34 -11.30 -6.15 15.81
C SER A 34 -12.73 -6.63 15.49
N LYS A 35 -12.97 -7.15 14.28
CA LYS A 35 -14.28 -7.69 13.86
C LYS A 35 -14.44 -9.18 14.18
N ASN A 36 -13.39 -9.97 14.00
CA ASN A 36 -13.41 -11.41 14.18
C ASN A 36 -12.04 -11.93 14.66
N PRO A 37 -11.82 -11.98 15.99
CA PRO A 37 -10.55 -12.41 16.56
C PRO A 37 -10.23 -13.88 16.24
N PHE A 38 -11.24 -14.73 16.03
CA PHE A 38 -11.03 -16.12 15.65
C PHE A 38 -10.49 -16.25 14.21
N LEU A 39 -10.99 -15.43 13.28
CA LEU A 39 -10.45 -15.34 11.93
C LEU A 39 -9.00 -14.82 11.95
N ALA A 40 -8.72 -13.78 12.75
CA ALA A 40 -7.35 -13.29 12.92
C ALA A 40 -6.39 -14.36 13.46
N PHE A 41 -6.82 -15.18 14.43
CA PHE A 41 -6.03 -16.30 14.91
C PHE A 41 -5.76 -17.34 13.82
N ARG A 42 -6.76 -17.66 12.99
CA ARG A 42 -6.57 -18.54 11.83
C ARG A 42 -5.58 -17.97 10.80
N LEU A 43 -5.61 -16.66 10.57
CA LEU A 43 -4.64 -15.98 9.72
C LEU A 43 -3.22 -16.11 10.29
N ILE A 44 -3.02 -15.85 11.59
CA ILE A 44 -1.72 -16.05 12.26
C ILE A 44 -1.26 -17.50 12.13
N LEU A 45 -2.13 -18.49 12.37
CA LEU A 45 -1.79 -19.90 12.15
C LEU A 45 -1.39 -20.19 10.71
N GLY A 46 -1.94 -19.43 9.75
CA GLY A 46 -1.60 -19.47 8.34
C GLY A 46 -0.15 -19.06 8.03
N LEU A 47 0.54 -18.33 8.92
CA LEU A 47 1.95 -17.99 8.75
C LEU A 47 2.86 -19.22 8.67
N ARG A 48 2.42 -20.37 9.19
CA ARG A 48 3.13 -21.65 9.03
C ARG A 48 3.26 -22.10 7.57
N TYR A 49 2.39 -21.59 6.69
CA TYR A 49 2.41 -21.83 5.24
C TYR A 49 3.15 -20.72 4.48
N GLY A 50 3.73 -19.75 5.20
CA GLY A 50 4.51 -18.65 4.65
C GLY A 50 3.80 -17.30 4.70
N VAL A 51 4.60 -16.23 4.62
CA VAL A 51 4.12 -14.83 4.66
C VAL A 51 3.21 -14.50 3.47
N SER A 52 3.49 -15.08 2.30
CA SER A 52 2.67 -14.87 1.10
C SER A 52 1.24 -15.41 1.29
N TYR A 53 1.10 -16.59 1.91
CA TYR A 53 -0.21 -17.17 2.21
C TYR A 53 -1.00 -16.30 3.19
N PHE A 54 -0.32 -15.77 4.21
CA PHE A 54 -0.91 -14.82 5.15
C PHE A 54 -1.40 -13.56 4.43
N LYS A 55 -0.55 -12.96 3.59
CA LYS A 55 -0.89 -11.75 2.81
C LYS A 55 -2.08 -11.97 1.89
N GLU A 56 -2.12 -13.10 1.17
CA GLU A 56 -3.23 -13.44 0.28
C GLU A 56 -4.55 -13.58 1.05
N ARG A 57 -4.54 -14.35 2.14
CA ARG A 57 -5.73 -14.56 2.98
C ARG A 57 -6.21 -13.26 3.62
N LEU A 58 -5.27 -12.40 4.02
CA LEU A 58 -5.60 -11.11 4.62
C LEU A 58 -6.20 -10.15 3.57
N ALA A 59 -5.64 -10.11 2.36
CA ALA A 59 -6.18 -9.31 1.26
C ALA A 59 -7.60 -9.75 0.84
N GLN A 60 -7.91 -11.05 0.89
CA GLN A 60 -9.27 -11.54 0.66
C GLN A 60 -10.26 -11.16 1.77
N SER A 61 -9.76 -10.95 2.99
CA SER A 61 -10.59 -10.72 4.18
C SER A 61 -10.81 -9.22 4.48
N TYR A 62 -10.09 -8.33 3.79
CA TYR A 62 -10.08 -6.91 4.07
C TYR A 62 -10.32 -6.08 2.80
N THR A 63 -11.27 -5.17 2.88
CA THR A 63 -11.52 -4.13 1.88
C THR A 63 -11.39 -2.79 2.59
N PHE A 64 -10.56 -1.89 2.06
CA PHE A 64 -10.43 -0.52 2.53
C PHE A 64 -10.91 0.44 1.45
N ASP A 65 -11.31 1.63 1.89
CA ASP A 65 -11.60 2.75 1.02
C ASP A 65 -10.32 3.57 0.83
N PRO A 66 -9.72 3.61 -0.39
CA PRO A 66 -8.50 4.36 -0.63
C PRO A 66 -8.61 5.83 -0.22
N ALA A 67 -9.80 6.43 -0.34
CA ALA A 67 -10.01 7.84 0.01
C ALA A 67 -9.88 8.13 1.52
N LYS A 68 -9.93 7.09 2.37
CA LYS A 68 -9.82 7.21 3.82
C LYS A 68 -8.43 6.92 4.36
N LEU A 69 -7.48 6.60 3.49
CA LEU A 69 -6.11 6.32 3.89
C LEU A 69 -5.41 7.59 4.37
N SER A 70 -4.52 7.44 5.36
CA SER A 70 -3.68 8.52 5.85
C SER A 70 -2.53 8.77 4.87
N TYR A 71 -2.74 9.68 3.92
CA TYR A 71 -1.72 10.06 2.95
C TYR A 71 -0.67 10.99 3.55
N ASN A 72 0.59 10.82 3.15
CA ASN A 72 1.66 11.75 3.47
C ASN A 72 1.53 13.00 2.60
N GLN A 73 1.10 14.11 3.22
CA GLN A 73 0.85 15.37 2.49
C GLN A 73 2.11 15.92 1.83
N LEU A 74 3.30 15.74 2.43
CA LEU A 74 4.56 16.21 1.82
C LEU A 74 4.86 15.46 0.52
N VAL A 75 4.63 14.14 0.50
CA VAL A 75 4.80 13.32 -0.71
C VAL A 75 3.75 13.68 -1.76
N LEU A 76 2.50 13.93 -1.34
CA LEU A 76 1.44 14.38 -2.25
C LEU A 76 1.77 15.71 -2.91
N GLU A 77 2.27 16.70 -2.17
CA GLU A 77 2.69 17.98 -2.76
C GLU A 77 3.82 17.78 -3.76
N LYS A 78 4.81 16.93 -3.46
CA LYS A 78 5.89 16.62 -4.39
C LYS A 78 5.42 15.95 -5.68
N ILE A 79 4.43 15.05 -5.59
CA ILE A 79 3.79 14.44 -6.77
C ILE A 79 3.05 15.51 -7.60
N LYS A 80 2.32 16.43 -6.93
CA LYS A 80 1.61 17.52 -7.61
C LYS A 80 2.55 18.50 -8.30
N GLU A 81 3.67 18.86 -7.66
CA GLU A 81 4.72 19.69 -8.25
C GLU A 81 5.31 19.03 -9.49
N TRP A 82 5.72 17.77 -9.36
CA TRP A 82 6.29 17.01 -10.48
C TRP A 82 5.34 16.94 -11.69
N ARG A 83 4.03 16.75 -11.44
CA ARG A 83 2.99 16.73 -12.48
C ARG A 83 2.72 18.10 -13.13
N LYS A 84 3.08 19.22 -12.48
CA LYS A 84 2.96 20.55 -13.09
C LYS A 84 4.15 20.87 -13.98
N GLU A 85 5.32 20.30 -13.66
CA GLU A 85 6.60 20.59 -14.32
C GLU A 85 6.89 19.65 -15.52
N ASN A 86 6.14 18.55 -15.66
CA ASN A 86 6.28 17.54 -16.71
C ASN A 86 4.91 17.19 -17.30
#